data_AF-A0A8J7HXG4-F1
#
_entry.id   AF-A0A8J7HXG4-F1
#
_cell.length_a   1.000
_cell.length_b   1.000
_cell.length_c   1.000
_cell.angle_alpha   90.00
_cell.angle_beta   90.00
_cell.angle_gamma   90.00
#
_symmetry.space_group_name_H-M   'P 1'
#
loop_
_entity.id
_entity.type
_entity.pdbx_description
1 polymer ?
#
loop_
_entity_poly.entity_id
_entity_poly.type
_entity_poly.pdbx_seq_one_letter_code
_entity_poly.pdbx_strand_id
1 'polypeptide(L)' 'MEPSEAQYLIINALQTLELMTYNTYEADRGLWFIATLSPVLPVAVITQDGDIFPIELVQDDDDN' A
#
# COMPACT_ATOMS: atom_id res chain seq x y z
N MET A 1 -4.58 -6.92 12.22
CA MET A 1 -3.76 -7.93 11.54
C MET A 1 -2.32 -7.46 11.62
N GLU A 2 -1.35 -8.38 11.58
CA GLU A 2 0.07 -8.00 11.43
C GLU A 2 0.40 -7.87 9.95
N PRO A 3 1.37 -7.02 9.54
CA PRO A 3 1.77 -6.95 8.16
C PRO A 3 2.46 -8.23 7.69
N SER A 4 2.25 -8.60 6.43
CA SER A 4 2.86 -9.79 5.84
C SER A 4 4.33 -9.55 5.46
N GLU A 5 5.08 -10.64 5.29
CA GLU A 5 6.46 -10.57 4.77
C GLU A 5 6.51 -9.87 3.40
N ALA A 6 5.55 -10.17 2.52
CA ALA A 6 5.44 -9.55 1.21
C ALA A 6 5.28 -8.02 1.31
N GLN A 7 4.40 -7.56 2.20
CA GLN A 7 4.22 -6.13 2.47
C GLN A 7 5.50 -5.48 2.98
N TYR A 8 6.18 -6.09 3.96
CA TYR A 8 7.45 -5.57 4.47
C TYR A 8 8.54 -5.50 3.42
N LEU A 9 8.65 -6.50 2.54
CA LEU A 9 9.62 -6.48 1.44
C LEU A 9 9.36 -5.31 0.47
N ILE A 10 8.10 -5.07 0.12
CA ILE A 10 7.73 -3.95 -0.75
C ILE A 10 8.05 -2.62 -0.08
N ILE A 11 7.65 -2.44 1.19
CA ILE A 11 7.92 -1.22 1.96
C ILE A 11 9.42 -0.97 2.07
N ASN A 12 10.20 -1.99 2.44
CA ASN A 12 11.66 -1.86 2.56
C ASN A 12 12.31 -1.50 1.23
N ALA A 13 11.88 -2.10 0.12
CA ALA A 13 12.39 -1.78 -1.20
C ALA A 13 12.08 -0.33 -1.60
N LEU A 14 10.84 0.11 -1.41
CA LEU A 14 10.41 1.48 -1.73
C LEU A 14 11.11 2.54 -0.86
N GLN A 15 11.33 2.26 0.42
CA GLN A 15 12.10 3.13 1.33
C GLN A 15 13.58 3.20 0.94
N THR A 16 14.21 2.05 0.68
CA THR A 16 15.63 1.97 0.33
C THR A 16 15.95 2.72 -0.97
N LEU A 17 15.01 2.69 -1.91
CA LEU A 17 15.13 3.38 -3.21
C LEU A 17 14.63 4.83 -3.18
N GLU A 18 14.19 5.34 -2.03
CA GLU A 18 13.62 6.69 -1.86
C GLU A 18 12.43 6.97 -2.81
N LEU A 19 11.65 5.94 -3.14
CA LEU A 19 10.50 6.04 -4.06
C LEU A 19 9.18 6.36 -3.36
N MET A 20 9.20 6.43 -2.03
CA MET A 20 8.02 6.60 -1.19
C MET A 20 8.13 7.86 -0.35
N THR A 21 7.06 8.65 -0.35
CA THR A 21 6.97 9.90 0.40
C THR A 21 6.20 9.74 1.70
N TYR A 22 5.29 8.77 1.76
CA TYR A 22 4.46 8.49 2.92
C TYR A 22 4.00 7.03 2.92
N ASN A 23 3.78 6.46 4.11
CA ASN A 23 3.06 5.21 4.28
C ASN A 23 2.34 5.13 5.62
N THR A 24 1.26 4.34 5.67
CA THR A 24 0.54 3.99 6.89
C THR A 24 -0.08 2.60 6.78
N TYR A 25 -0.04 1.83 7.86
CA TYR A 25 -0.62 0.50 7.92
C TYR A 25 -1.98 0.55 8.64
N GLU A 26 -3.01 -0.01 8.02
CA GLU A 26 -4.34 -0.18 8.58
C GLU A 26 -4.52 -1.64 9.03
N ALA A 27 -4.39 -1.86 10.33
CA ALA A 27 -4.41 -3.20 10.90
C ALA A 27 -5.78 -3.90 10.76
N ASP A 28 -6.88 -3.16 10.70
CA ASP A 28 -8.23 -3.74 10.67
C ASP A 28 -8.50 -4.51 9.38
N ARG A 29 -8.06 -3.97 8.24
CA ARG A 29 -8.17 -4.60 6.91
C ARG A 29 -6.88 -5.29 6.45
N GLY A 30 -5.78 -5.11 7.20
CA GLY A 30 -4.47 -5.63 6.83
C GLY A 30 -3.87 -4.93 5.61
N LEU A 31 -4.27 -3.69 5.33
CA LEU A 31 -3.88 -2.92 4.16
C LEU A 31 -2.74 -1.95 4.49
N TRP A 32 -1.83 -1.74 3.54
CA TRP A 32 -0.77 -0.73 3.68
C TRP A 32 -0.92 0.35 2.63
N PHE A 33 -1.27 1.55 3.07
CA PHE A 33 -1.41 2.71 2.19
C PHE A 33 -0.06 3.38 2.00
N ILE A 34 0.27 3.72 0.76
CA ILE A 34 1.53 4.36 0.39
C ILE A 34 1.26 5.55 -0.53
N ALA A 35 2.12 6.57 -0.42
CA ALA A 35 2.25 7.60 -1.44
C ALA A 35 3.65 7.48 -2.06
N THR A 36 3.71 7.48 -3.40
CA THR A 36 4.96 7.29 -4.14
C THR A 36 5.29 8.50 -5.00
N LEU A 37 6.52 8.58 -5.48
CA LEU A 37 6.94 9.58 -6.47
C LEU A 37 6.46 9.25 -7.90
N SER A 38 5.78 8.12 -8.09
CA SER A 38 5.29 7.69 -9.41
C SER A 38 4.15 8.58 -9.88
N PRO A 39 4.23 9.17 -11.09
CA PRO A 39 3.12 9.94 -11.66
C PRO A 39 1.95 9.05 -12.10
N VAL A 40 2.17 7.74 -12.26
CA VAL A 40 1.12 6.78 -12.67
C VAL A 40 0.48 6.06 -11.49
N LEU A 41 1.16 6.01 -10.34
CA LEU A 41 0.67 5.37 -9.13
C LEU A 41 1.03 6.22 -7.89
N PRO A 42 0.52 7.46 -7.83
CA PRO A 42 0.91 8.41 -6.79
C PRO A 42 0.44 7.98 -5.40
N VAL A 43 -0.73 7.34 -5.31
CA VAL A 43 -1.30 6.79 -4.07
C VAL A 43 -1.78 5.38 -4.34
N ALA A 44 -1.39 4.44 -3.49
CA ALA A 44 -1.71 3.04 -3.66
C ALA A 44 -1.95 2.34 -2.33
N VAL A 45 -2.52 1.15 -2.41
CA VAL A 45 -2.65 0.20 -1.32
C VAL A 45 -1.85 -1.05 -1.65
N ILE A 46 -1.24 -1.65 -0.63
CA ILE A 46 -0.59 -2.96 -0.70
C ILE A 46 -1.44 -3.94 0.12
N THR A 47 -1.94 -4.99 -0.50
CA THR A 47 -2.69 -6.06 0.17
C THR A 47 -1.77 -6.99 0.96
N GLN A 48 -2.34 -7.87 1.80
CA GLN A 48 -1.58 -8.88 2.53
C GLN A 48 -0.77 -9.82 1.61
N ASP A 49 -1.26 -10.06 0.40
CA ASP A 49 -0.57 -10.92 -0.59
C ASP A 49 0.54 -10.17 -1.36
N GLY A 50 0.68 -8.86 -1.14
CA GLY A 50 1.67 -8.02 -1.80
C GLY A 50 1.21 -7.45 -3.14
N ASP A 51 -0.06 -7.63 -3.51
CA ASP A 51 -0.63 -6.94 -4.67
C ASP A 51 -0.71 -5.43 -4.39
N ILE A 52 -0.49 -4.63 -5.43
CA ILE A 52 -0.46 -3.17 -5.34
C ILE A 52 -1.53 -2.59 -6.26
N PHE A 53 -2.47 -1.85 -5.69
CA PHE A 53 -3.58 -1.24 -6.43
C PHE A 53 -3.64 0.27 -6.19
N PRO A 54 -4.10 1.05 -7.18
CA PRO A 54 -4.49 2.44 -6.94
C PRO A 54 -5.54 2.53 -5.81
N ILE A 55 -5.44 3.57 -4.98
CA ILE A 55 -6.32 3.73 -3.82
C ILE A 55 -7.81 3.87 -4.20
N GLU A 56 -8.08 4.34 -5.42
CA GLU A 56 -9.44 4.51 -5.94
C GLU A 56 -10.21 3.18 -6.01
N LEU A 57 -9.51 2.05 -6.16
CA LEU A 57 -10.12 0.71 -6.21
C LEU A 57 -10.50 0.16 -4.83
N VAL A 58 -10.16 0.85 -3.75
CA VAL A 58 -10.45 0.43 -2.36
C VAL A 58 -11.80 1.00 -1.86
N GLN A 59 -12.35 2.00 -2.55
CA GLN A 59 -13.58 2.70 -2.16
C GLN A 59 -14.87 2.01 -2.63
N ASP A 60 -14.81 1.07 -3.57
CA ASP A 60 -16.00 0.39 -4.13
C ASP A 60 -16.60 -0.69 -3.20
N ASP A 61 -16.01 -0.98 -2.04
CA ASP A 61 -16.46 -2.03 -1.13
C ASP A 61 -17.43 -1.56 -0.01
N ASP A 62 -17.63 -0.25 0.19
CA ASP A 62 -18.45 0.30 1.30
C ASP A 62 -19.90 0.69 0.91
N ASP A 63 -20.31 0.50 -0.35
CA ASP A 63 -21.61 0.93 -0.90
C ASP A 63 -22.62 -0.22 -1.16
N ASN A 64 -22.66 -1.26 -0.30
CA ASN A 64 -23.75 -2.27 -0.34
C ASN A 64 -24.22 -2.81 1.02
#